data_AF-A0A6N8EGJ9-F1
#
_entry.id   AF-A0A6N8EGJ9-F1
#
_cell.length_a   1.000
_cell.length_b   1.000
_cell.length_c   1.000
_cell.angle_alpha   90.00
_cell.angle_beta   90.00
_cell.angle_gamma   90.00
#
_symmetry.space_group_name_H-M   'P 1'
#
loop_
_entity.id
_entity.type
_entity.pdbx_description
1 polymer ?
#
loop_
_entity_poly.entity_id
_entity_poly.type
_entity_poly.pdbx_seq_one_letter_code
_entity_poly.pdbx_strand_id
1 'polypeptide(L)'
;NTLLASGGTLRYTLTLTNPSGPNVGNGYNLVIADPLPTGVSTASVVSTTPSGDVTSASCTMTSATPPTLNCTAAVFPPDGQLVVVYDAVTTDALTPGATLNNAALATWTSLADTNADERTGSGTSPNDYRTSANRSVLIGTPALVKSILTPQTRYAIGDEVNYQVVLSIPGTLTNAVFNDVLPLGLTYVDGSLNLVYDAGLSATNAPSTFVRTDDTPEAGQETLA
;
A
#
# COMPACT_ATOMS: atom_id res chain seq x y z
N ASN A 1 4.35 -1.04 -0.14
CA ASN A 1 3.51 -1.99 -0.94
C ASN A 1 2.47 -2.71 -0.10
N THR A 2 2.17 -2.21 1.10
CA THR A 2 1.20 -2.84 1.99
C THR A 2 0.31 -1.77 2.60
N LEU A 3 -0.98 -2.06 2.69
CA LEU A 3 -2.01 -1.21 3.27
C LEU A 3 -2.74 -2.00 4.36
N LEU A 4 -3.20 -1.34 5.42
CA LEU A 4 -3.99 -2.00 6.45
C LEU A 4 -5.41 -2.29 5.95
N ALA A 5 -6.06 -3.29 6.55
CA ALA A 5 -7.46 -3.62 6.29
C ALA A 5 -8.41 -2.45 6.62
N SER A 6 -8.02 -1.59 7.56
CA SER A 6 -8.72 -0.35 7.94
C SER A 6 -8.61 0.76 6.90
N GLY A 7 -7.96 0.51 5.76
CA GLY A 7 -7.82 1.46 4.68
C GLY A 7 -6.73 2.52 4.88
N GLY A 8 -6.76 3.54 4.01
CA GLY A 8 -5.84 4.65 3.99
C GLY A 8 -5.85 5.38 2.64
N THR A 9 -4.89 6.29 2.46
CA THR A 9 -4.67 6.98 1.19
C THR A 9 -3.45 6.41 0.47
N LEU A 10 -3.64 6.01 -0.78
CA LEU A 10 -2.58 5.57 -1.69
C LEU A 10 -2.28 6.70 -2.67
N ARG A 11 -1.00 7.11 -2.75
CA ARG A 11 -0.53 8.04 -3.78
C ARG A 11 0.06 7.27 -4.94
N TYR A 12 -0.50 7.47 -6.13
CA TYR A 12 -0.01 6.90 -7.36
C TYR A 12 0.71 7.96 -8.20
N THR A 13 1.71 7.52 -8.96
CA THR A 13 2.35 8.32 -10.00
C THR A 13 2.30 7.52 -11.29
N LEU A 14 1.54 8.03 -12.26
CA LEU A 14 1.49 7.50 -13.61
C LEU A 14 2.43 8.32 -14.49
N THR A 15 3.30 7.65 -15.25
CA THR A 15 4.21 8.30 -16.20
C THR A 15 4.05 7.63 -17.56
N LEU A 16 3.63 8.41 -18.55
CA LEU A 16 3.64 8.00 -19.95
C LEU A 16 4.74 8.78 -20.68
N THR A 17 5.52 8.10 -21.51
CA THR A 17 6.60 8.71 -22.29
C THR A 17 6.54 8.17 -23.71
N ASN A 18 6.68 9.07 -24.69
CA ASN A 18 6.91 8.71 -26.08
C ASN A 18 8.43 8.82 -26.31
N PRO A 19 9.13 7.70 -26.47
CA PRO A 19 10.60 7.73 -26.50
C PRO A 19 11.13 8.55 -27.68
N SER A 20 12.36 9.03 -27.59
CA SER A 20 13.11 9.43 -28.79
C SER A 20 13.57 8.21 -29.57
N GLY A 21 13.77 8.38 -30.87
CA GLY A 21 14.47 7.40 -31.68
C GLY A 21 14.16 7.50 -33.16
N PRO A 22 14.89 6.73 -33.98
CA PRO A 22 14.56 6.59 -35.39
C PRO A 22 13.16 5.96 -35.51
N ASN A 23 12.35 6.50 -36.42
CA ASN A 23 10.97 6.04 -36.69
C ASN A 23 9.98 6.21 -35.53
N VAL A 24 10.25 7.10 -34.57
CA VAL A 24 9.24 7.52 -33.60
C VAL A 24 8.53 8.77 -34.10
N GLY A 25 7.21 8.68 -34.20
CA GLY A 25 6.36 9.79 -34.61
C GLY A 25 5.53 10.34 -33.45
N ASN A 26 4.73 11.35 -33.76
CA ASN A 26 3.73 11.86 -32.83
C ASN A 26 2.65 10.79 -32.58
N GLY A 27 2.23 10.65 -31.32
CA GLY A 27 0.94 10.07 -30.99
C GLY A 27 -0.14 11.16 -31.02
N TYR A 28 -1.34 10.81 -31.47
CA TYR A 28 -2.48 11.72 -31.51
C TYR A 28 -3.63 11.19 -30.68
N ASN A 29 -4.53 12.08 -30.25
CA ASN A 29 -5.77 11.71 -29.57
C ASN A 29 -5.55 10.71 -28.43
N LEU A 30 -4.52 10.95 -27.62
CA LEU A 30 -4.17 10.08 -26.50
C LEU A 30 -5.36 10.04 -25.54
N VAL A 31 -5.69 8.83 -25.10
CA VAL A 31 -6.62 8.55 -24.02
C VAL A 31 -5.94 7.60 -23.04
N ILE A 32 -5.95 7.97 -21.77
CA ILE A 32 -5.59 7.09 -20.65
C ILE A 32 -6.85 6.81 -19.86
N ALA A 33 -7.12 5.54 -19.60
CA ALA A 33 -8.15 5.08 -18.69
C ALA A 33 -7.51 4.20 -17.60
N ASP A 34 -7.68 4.59 -16.35
CA ASP A 34 -7.21 3.84 -15.18
C ASP A 34 -8.40 3.65 -14.21
N PRO A 35 -9.21 2.59 -14.41
CA PRO A 35 -10.29 2.25 -13.51
C PRO A 35 -9.71 1.73 -12.20
N LEU A 36 -9.94 2.46 -11.11
CA LEU A 36 -9.39 2.07 -9.81
C LEU A 36 -10.07 0.79 -9.29
N PRO A 37 -9.34 -0.07 -8.57
CA PRO A 37 -9.87 -1.35 -8.13
C PRO A 37 -11.00 -1.20 -7.11
N THR A 38 -11.82 -2.25 -6.99
CA THR A 38 -12.76 -2.39 -5.88
C THR A 38 -12.02 -2.29 -4.55
N GLY A 39 -12.60 -1.55 -3.60
CA GLY A 39 -11.91 -1.16 -2.36
C GLY A 39 -11.38 0.27 -2.37
N VAL A 40 -11.39 0.96 -3.51
CA VAL A 40 -11.23 2.43 -3.57
C VAL A 40 -12.59 3.13 -3.49
N SER A 41 -12.73 4.08 -2.57
CA SER A 41 -13.97 4.83 -2.33
C SER A 41 -14.01 6.13 -3.13
N THR A 42 -12.94 6.92 -3.05
CA THR A 42 -12.80 8.21 -3.72
C THR A 42 -11.37 8.40 -4.21
N ALA A 43 -11.17 9.33 -5.14
CA ALA A 43 -9.85 9.70 -5.60
C ALA A 43 -9.83 11.12 -6.15
N SER A 44 -8.64 11.73 -6.18
CA SER A 44 -8.44 13.09 -6.69
C SER A 44 -7.11 13.22 -7.40
N VAL A 45 -7.10 13.97 -8.52
CA VAL A 45 -5.86 14.33 -9.21
C VAL A 45 -5.14 15.38 -8.37
N VAL A 46 -3.88 15.12 -8.05
CA VAL A 46 -2.98 16.04 -7.33
C VAL A 46 -2.26 16.95 -8.31
N SER A 47 -1.70 16.38 -9.39
CA SER A 47 -1.02 17.15 -10.43
C SER A 47 -1.05 16.44 -11.79
N THR A 48 -1.05 17.24 -12.85
CA THR A 48 -0.92 16.82 -14.24
C THR A 48 0.19 17.65 -14.88
N THR A 49 1.29 17.01 -15.27
CA THR A 49 2.52 17.70 -15.69
C THR A 49 2.97 17.16 -17.05
N PRO A 50 2.56 17.80 -18.16
CA PRO A 50 3.10 17.53 -19.49
C PRO A 50 4.48 18.18 -19.67
N SER A 51 5.30 17.57 -20.52
CA SER A 51 6.61 18.09 -20.99
C SER A 51 6.94 17.53 -22.37
N GLY A 52 7.95 18.09 -23.05
CA GLY A 52 8.32 17.67 -24.42
C GLY A 52 7.22 17.98 -25.44
N ASP A 53 6.68 19.21 -25.39
CA ASP A 53 5.68 19.74 -26.31
C ASP A 53 4.35 18.94 -26.41
N VAL A 54 4.03 18.14 -25.39
CA VAL A 54 2.70 17.52 -25.25
C VAL A 54 1.63 18.62 -25.14
N THR A 55 0.59 18.54 -25.96
CA THR A 55 -0.46 19.57 -26.05
C THR A 55 -1.81 19.12 -25.52
N SER A 56 -2.58 20.06 -24.98
CA SER A 56 -3.95 19.85 -24.50
C SER A 56 -4.07 18.69 -23.50
N ALA A 57 -3.04 18.46 -22.68
CA ALA A 57 -3.06 17.42 -21.68
C ALA A 57 -4.04 17.77 -20.56
N SER A 58 -4.95 16.86 -20.24
CA SER A 58 -5.89 17.01 -19.14
C SER A 58 -6.14 15.67 -18.45
N CYS A 59 -6.40 15.69 -17.15
CA CYS A 59 -6.75 14.50 -16.38
C CYS A 59 -7.86 14.82 -15.40
N THR A 60 -8.85 13.93 -15.29
CA THR A 60 -9.96 14.07 -14.34
C THR A 60 -10.30 12.71 -13.71
N MET A 61 -10.82 12.74 -12.49
CA MET A 61 -11.43 11.57 -11.86
C MET A 61 -12.94 11.58 -12.13
N THR A 62 -13.52 10.42 -12.41
CA THR A 62 -14.98 10.27 -12.40
C THR A 62 -15.51 10.30 -10.97
N SER A 63 -16.80 10.63 -10.82
CA SER A 63 -17.52 10.55 -9.54
C SER A 63 -18.12 9.16 -9.26
N ALA A 64 -17.69 8.13 -10.00
CA ALA A 64 -18.14 6.75 -9.79
C ALA A 64 -17.43 6.12 -8.58
N THR A 65 -17.95 4.99 -8.10
CA THR A 65 -17.32 4.21 -7.03
C THR A 65 -17.19 2.75 -7.48
N PRO A 66 -15.96 2.24 -7.72
CA PRO A 66 -14.70 2.97 -7.69
C PRO A 66 -14.58 4.01 -8.82
N PRO A 67 -13.82 5.09 -8.63
CA PRO A 67 -13.63 6.11 -9.66
C PRO A 67 -12.65 5.64 -10.73
N THR A 68 -12.65 6.31 -11.87
CA THR A 68 -11.72 6.08 -12.98
C THR A 68 -10.95 7.36 -13.24
N LEU A 69 -9.61 7.28 -13.34
CA LEU A 69 -8.80 8.36 -13.86
C LEU A 69 -8.90 8.33 -15.39
N ASN A 70 -9.34 9.44 -15.97
CA ASN A 70 -9.35 9.65 -17.41
C ASN A 70 -8.39 10.79 -17.75
N CYS A 71 -7.41 10.52 -18.60
CA CYS A 71 -6.56 11.57 -19.16
C CYS A 71 -6.64 11.62 -20.67
N THR A 72 -6.41 12.80 -21.23
CA THR A 72 -6.30 13.02 -22.66
C THR A 72 -5.10 13.89 -23.00
N ALA A 73 -4.59 13.78 -24.22
CA ALA A 73 -3.71 14.76 -24.84
C ALA A 73 -3.94 14.78 -26.36
N ALA A 74 -3.89 15.95 -26.99
CA ALA A 74 -4.16 16.07 -28.42
C ALA A 74 -2.99 15.56 -29.28
N VAL A 75 -1.77 15.99 -28.91
CA VAL A 75 -0.53 15.58 -29.58
C VAL A 75 0.49 15.20 -28.52
N PHE A 76 1.17 14.09 -28.76
CA PHE A 76 2.20 13.52 -27.91
C PHE A 76 3.49 13.28 -28.72
N PRO A 77 4.38 14.29 -28.84
CA PRO A 77 5.57 14.20 -29.69
C PRO A 77 6.61 13.20 -29.19
N PRO A 78 7.60 12.82 -30.01
CA PRO A 78 8.83 12.19 -29.52
C PRO A 78 9.45 13.02 -28.40
N ASP A 79 10.01 12.35 -27.39
CA ASP A 79 10.47 12.94 -26.11
C ASP A 79 9.37 13.59 -25.25
N GLY A 80 8.10 13.51 -25.68
CA GLY A 80 6.96 13.92 -24.88
C GLY A 80 6.82 13.06 -23.62
N GLN A 81 6.41 13.68 -22.52
CA GLN A 81 6.08 12.99 -21.28
C GLN A 81 4.87 13.61 -20.60
N LEU A 82 4.01 12.76 -20.04
CA LEU A 82 2.92 13.14 -19.15
C LEU A 82 3.09 12.42 -17.81
N VAL A 83 3.28 13.21 -16.75
CA VAL A 83 3.32 12.71 -15.37
C VAL A 83 2.03 13.13 -14.65
N VAL A 84 1.33 12.16 -14.07
CA VAL A 84 0.09 12.37 -13.32
C VAL A 84 0.28 11.82 -11.92
N VAL A 85 0.03 12.65 -10.91
CA VAL A 85 -0.01 12.23 -9.51
C VAL A 85 -1.46 12.31 -9.05
N TYR A 86 -1.95 11.24 -8.43
CA TYR A 86 -3.31 11.21 -7.88
C TYR A 86 -3.35 10.40 -6.59
N ASP A 87 -4.25 10.81 -5.70
CA ASP A 87 -4.51 10.14 -4.43
C ASP A 87 -5.80 9.33 -4.53
N ALA A 88 -5.74 8.08 -4.09
CA ALA A 88 -6.88 7.17 -3.99
C ALA A 88 -7.12 6.83 -2.51
N VAL A 89 -8.31 7.13 -2.02
CA VAL A 89 -8.74 6.80 -0.66
C VAL A 89 -9.48 5.47 -0.71
N THR A 90 -9.06 4.51 0.11
CA THR A 90 -9.70 3.19 0.16
C THR A 90 -10.90 3.18 1.09
N THR A 91 -11.66 2.10 1.09
CA THR A 91 -12.65 1.81 2.13
C THR A 91 -11.97 1.35 3.42
N ASP A 92 -12.69 1.43 4.53
CA ASP A 92 -12.18 1.02 5.86
C ASP A 92 -12.43 -0.47 6.16
N ALA A 93 -12.75 -1.26 5.13
CA ALA A 93 -13.14 -2.67 5.25
C ALA A 93 -12.53 -3.51 4.12
N LEU A 94 -11.21 -3.37 3.92
CA LEU A 94 -10.49 -4.17 2.94
C LEU A 94 -10.26 -5.58 3.48
N THR A 95 -10.39 -6.59 2.61
CA THR A 95 -10.17 -7.99 2.99
C THR A 95 -8.68 -8.23 3.26
N PRO A 96 -8.28 -8.62 4.49
CA PRO A 96 -6.89 -8.93 4.77
C PRO A 96 -6.39 -10.11 3.93
N GLY A 97 -5.14 -10.03 3.46
CA GLY A 97 -4.54 -10.99 2.52
C GLY A 97 -4.92 -10.77 1.05
N ALA A 98 -5.92 -9.93 0.75
CA ALA A 98 -6.25 -9.57 -0.62
C ALA A 98 -5.22 -8.61 -1.23
N THR A 99 -5.25 -8.46 -2.55
CA THR A 99 -4.41 -7.51 -3.27
C THR A 99 -5.27 -6.52 -4.05
N LEU A 100 -5.02 -5.22 -3.86
CA LEU A 100 -5.55 -4.17 -4.73
C LEU A 100 -4.66 -4.07 -5.95
N ASN A 101 -5.18 -4.45 -7.12
CA ASN A 101 -4.46 -4.34 -8.40
C ASN A 101 -4.98 -3.14 -9.19
N ASN A 102 -4.18 -2.08 -9.26
CA ASN A 102 -4.48 -0.92 -10.09
C ASN A 102 -3.88 -1.11 -11.49
N ALA A 103 -4.65 -0.84 -12.55
CA ALA A 103 -4.21 -1.08 -13.92
C ALA A 103 -4.69 0.02 -14.87
N ALA A 104 -3.72 0.77 -15.40
CA ALA A 104 -3.93 1.81 -16.38
C ALA A 104 -3.71 1.28 -17.80
N LEU A 105 -4.55 1.75 -18.74
CA LEU A 105 -4.41 1.55 -20.17
C LEU A 105 -4.30 2.91 -20.86
N ALA A 106 -3.32 3.06 -21.74
CA ALA A 106 -3.20 4.19 -22.64
C ALA A 106 -3.39 3.71 -24.08
N THR A 107 -4.13 4.48 -24.87
CA THR A 107 -4.36 4.27 -26.31
C THR A 107 -4.19 5.60 -27.03
N TRP A 108 -3.68 5.57 -28.25
CA TRP A 108 -3.51 6.76 -29.09
C TRP A 108 -3.75 6.39 -30.55
N THR A 109 -3.72 7.39 -31.42
CA THR A 109 -3.90 7.20 -32.86
C THR A 109 -2.69 7.67 -33.66
N SER A 110 -2.58 7.17 -34.89
CA SER A 110 -1.46 7.47 -35.79
C SER A 110 -1.54 8.82 -36.50
N LEU A 111 -2.72 9.43 -36.57
CA LEU A 111 -2.95 10.66 -37.31
C LEU A 111 -3.77 11.64 -36.45
N ALA A 112 -3.65 12.94 -36.76
CA ALA A 112 -4.42 13.96 -36.05
C ALA A 112 -5.91 13.93 -36.43
N ASP A 113 -6.18 13.63 -37.70
CA ASP A 113 -7.50 13.68 -38.32
C ASP A 113 -8.07 12.29 -38.56
N THR A 114 -9.40 12.20 -38.62
CA THR A 114 -10.11 10.96 -38.93
C THR A 114 -9.69 10.41 -40.29
N ASN A 115 -9.10 9.21 -40.30
CA ASN A 115 -8.75 8.48 -41.51
C ASN A 115 -9.23 7.02 -41.36
N ALA A 116 -9.80 6.46 -42.43
CA ALA A 116 -10.27 5.07 -42.42
C ALA A 116 -9.13 4.05 -42.20
N ASP A 117 -7.91 4.40 -42.60
CA ASP A 117 -6.70 3.60 -42.43
C ASP A 117 -5.92 3.98 -41.16
N GLU A 118 -6.51 4.78 -40.27
CA GLU A 118 -5.88 5.18 -39.01
C GLU A 118 -5.65 4.00 -38.07
N ARG A 119 -4.44 3.93 -37.50
CA ARG A 119 -4.12 2.99 -36.45
C ARG A 119 -4.54 3.57 -35.11
N THR A 120 -5.27 2.78 -34.34
CA THR A 120 -5.99 3.17 -33.11
C THR A 120 -5.68 2.26 -31.93
N GLY A 121 -4.82 1.26 -32.12
CA GLY A 121 -4.48 0.25 -31.11
C GLY A 121 -5.49 -0.90 -31.04
N SER A 122 -6.47 -0.95 -31.94
CA SER A 122 -7.48 -2.01 -32.03
C SER A 122 -7.20 -3.00 -33.17
N GLY A 123 -7.86 -4.17 -33.18
CA GLY A 123 -7.74 -5.14 -34.28
C GLY A 123 -6.43 -5.93 -34.29
N THR A 124 -5.99 -6.34 -35.49
CA THR A 124 -4.83 -7.21 -35.71
C THR A 124 -3.54 -6.42 -35.95
N SER A 125 -2.40 -7.09 -35.73
CA SER A 125 -1.08 -6.51 -35.98
C SER A 125 -0.88 -6.20 -37.47
N PRO A 126 -0.18 -5.11 -37.83
CA PRO A 126 0.40 -4.12 -36.92
C PRO A 126 -0.65 -3.04 -36.60
N ASN A 127 -1.09 -2.96 -35.33
CA ASN A 127 -1.95 -1.89 -34.77
C ASN A 127 -1.80 -1.87 -33.23
N ASP A 128 -0.62 -1.51 -32.80
CA ASP A 128 -0.06 -1.59 -31.45
C ASP A 128 -0.07 -0.25 -30.70
N TYR A 129 -0.97 0.67 -31.06
CA TYR A 129 -1.09 2.01 -30.50
C TYR A 129 -1.77 1.99 -29.11
N ARG A 130 -1.27 1.13 -28.25
CA ARG A 130 -1.74 0.92 -26.87
C ARG A 130 -0.58 0.48 -25.98
N THR A 131 -0.61 0.90 -24.72
CA THR A 131 0.30 0.39 -23.69
C THR A 131 -0.42 0.34 -22.35
N SER A 132 0.05 -0.49 -21.42
CA SER A 132 -0.55 -0.60 -20.09
C SER A 132 0.52 -0.66 -19.01
N ALA A 133 0.12 -0.25 -17.82
CA ALA A 133 0.92 -0.35 -16.61
C ALA A 133 0.03 -0.79 -15.45
N ASN A 134 0.57 -1.57 -14.52
CA ASN A 134 -0.15 -1.94 -13.32
C ASN A 134 0.70 -1.81 -12.07
N ARG A 135 0.03 -1.68 -10.93
CA ARG A 135 0.67 -1.74 -9.63
C ARG A 135 -0.25 -2.38 -8.61
N SER A 136 0.31 -3.32 -7.85
CA SER A 136 -0.39 -4.03 -6.80
C SER A 136 0.00 -3.58 -5.40
N VAL A 137 -0.97 -3.51 -4.50
CA VAL A 137 -0.81 -3.27 -3.07
C VAL A 137 -1.44 -4.43 -2.30
N LEU A 138 -0.65 -5.08 -1.45
CA LEU A 138 -1.14 -6.16 -0.58
C LEU A 138 -1.87 -5.55 0.62
N ILE A 139 -3.05 -6.06 0.94
CA ILE A 139 -3.74 -5.72 2.17
C ILE A 139 -3.21 -6.63 3.27
N GLY A 140 -2.43 -6.06 4.18
CA GLY A 140 -1.77 -6.86 5.19
C GLY A 140 -2.65 -7.12 6.41
N THR A 141 -2.31 -8.21 7.09
CA THR A 141 -2.77 -8.55 8.44
C THR A 141 -1.67 -8.26 9.44
N PRO A 142 -1.94 -7.57 10.57
CA PRO A 142 -1.07 -7.68 11.73
C PRO A 142 -0.95 -9.16 12.13
N ALA A 143 0.25 -9.58 12.48
CA ALA A 143 0.50 -10.93 12.99
C ALA A 143 1.20 -10.83 14.35
N LEU A 144 0.78 -11.66 15.29
CA LEU A 144 1.35 -11.73 16.63
C LEU A 144 1.79 -13.16 16.90
N VAL A 145 3.06 -13.33 17.27
CA VAL A 145 3.63 -14.62 17.63
C VAL A 145 4.23 -14.51 19.03
N LYS A 146 3.76 -15.35 19.97
CA LYS A 146 4.32 -15.47 21.32
C LYS A 146 5.05 -16.80 21.43
N SER A 147 6.25 -16.76 21.98
CA SER A 147 7.10 -17.93 22.19
C SER A 147 7.89 -17.79 23.49
N ILE A 148 8.47 -18.89 23.96
CA ILE A 148 9.43 -18.88 25.07
C ILE A 148 10.83 -18.90 24.46
N LEU A 149 11.66 -17.95 24.86
CA LEU A 149 13.09 -17.96 24.54
C LEU A 149 13.76 -19.08 25.32
N THR A 150 14.52 -19.93 24.62
CA THR A 150 15.24 -21.07 25.22
C THR A 150 14.35 -21.97 26.10
N PRO A 151 13.31 -22.60 25.53
CA PRO A 151 12.33 -23.34 26.32
C PRO A 151 12.96 -24.55 27.04
N GLN A 152 12.61 -24.72 28.30
CA GLN A 152 12.99 -25.87 29.11
C GLN A 152 11.87 -26.93 29.17
N THR A 153 12.25 -28.19 29.42
CA THR A 153 11.28 -29.28 29.60
C THR A 153 10.53 -29.21 30.93
N ARG A 154 11.08 -28.47 31.91
CA ARG A 154 10.51 -28.21 33.23
C ARG A 154 11.04 -26.88 33.74
N TYR A 155 10.22 -26.19 34.52
CA TYR A 155 10.61 -24.99 35.28
C TYR A 155 10.35 -25.27 36.76
N ALA A 156 11.29 -24.90 37.62
CA ALA A 156 11.13 -24.91 39.06
C ALA A 156 10.45 -23.63 39.54
N ILE A 157 9.93 -23.66 40.77
CA ILE A 157 9.40 -22.46 41.42
C ILE A 157 10.56 -21.46 41.61
N GLY A 158 10.32 -20.21 41.20
CA GLY A 158 11.32 -19.14 41.21
C GLY A 158 12.15 -19.02 39.92
N ASP A 159 12.00 -19.94 38.96
CA ASP A 159 12.63 -19.79 37.65
C ASP A 159 11.96 -18.66 36.84
N GLU A 160 12.77 -17.89 36.11
CA GLU A 160 12.29 -16.90 35.16
C GLU A 160 12.00 -17.53 33.79
N VAL A 161 10.82 -17.25 33.25
CA VAL A 161 10.43 -17.66 31.89
C VAL A 161 10.50 -16.45 30.96
N ASN A 162 11.48 -16.46 30.07
CA ASN A 162 11.66 -15.39 29.09
C ASN A 162 10.69 -15.57 27.92
N TYR A 163 9.66 -14.74 27.84
CA TYR A 163 8.75 -14.70 26.69
C TYR A 163 9.26 -13.75 25.61
N GLN A 164 9.18 -14.17 24.36
CA GLN A 164 9.33 -13.31 23.19
C GLN A 164 8.00 -13.17 22.48
N VAL A 165 7.60 -11.92 22.23
CA VAL A 165 6.44 -11.58 21.45
C VAL A 165 6.86 -10.76 20.24
N VAL A 166 6.52 -11.25 19.06
CA VAL A 166 6.81 -10.59 17.78
C VAL A 166 5.50 -10.09 17.19
N LEU A 167 5.36 -8.77 17.05
CA LEU A 167 4.26 -8.12 16.34
C LEU A 167 4.75 -7.68 14.97
N SER A 168 4.24 -8.32 13.90
CA SER A 168 4.46 -7.91 12.52
C SER A 168 3.31 -7.03 12.05
N ILE A 169 3.62 -5.85 11.51
CA ILE A 169 2.62 -4.92 11.01
C ILE A 169 2.89 -4.57 9.54
N PRO A 170 1.88 -4.62 8.67
CA PRO A 170 2.03 -4.30 7.25
C PRO A 170 1.99 -2.80 6.97
N GLY A 171 2.06 -1.94 8.00
CA GLY A 171 1.91 -0.50 7.90
C GLY A 171 1.89 0.14 9.28
N THR A 172 1.37 1.36 9.37
CA THR A 172 1.34 2.13 10.64
C THR A 172 0.08 1.80 11.44
N LEU A 173 0.26 1.31 12.67
CA LEU A 173 -0.84 1.23 13.64
C LEU A 173 -0.93 2.54 14.43
N THR A 174 -2.15 3.02 14.68
CA THR A 174 -2.44 4.13 15.60
C THR A 174 -3.12 3.58 16.85
N ASN A 175 -2.82 4.17 18.02
CA ASN A 175 -3.38 3.75 19.32
C ASN A 175 -3.19 2.25 19.61
N ALA A 176 -2.05 1.67 19.21
CA ALA A 176 -1.76 0.26 19.45
C ALA A 176 -1.59 0.00 20.96
N VAL A 177 -2.29 -1.01 21.47
CA VAL A 177 -2.20 -1.48 22.85
C VAL A 177 -1.85 -2.97 22.82
N PHE A 178 -0.89 -3.37 23.65
CA PHE A 178 -0.53 -4.76 23.85
C PHE A 178 -0.90 -5.18 25.28
N ASN A 179 -1.65 -6.27 25.40
CA ASN A 179 -2.04 -6.88 26.68
C ASN A 179 -1.64 -8.34 26.70
N ASP A 180 -1.07 -8.80 27.81
CA ASP A 180 -0.65 -10.17 28.00
C ASP A 180 -1.18 -10.71 29.33
N VAL A 181 -1.94 -11.80 29.26
CA VAL A 181 -2.46 -12.48 30.44
C VAL A 181 -1.49 -13.62 30.77
N LEU A 182 -0.73 -13.43 31.84
CA LEU A 182 0.18 -14.47 32.33
C LEU A 182 -0.62 -15.64 32.94
N PRO A 183 -0.22 -16.89 32.66
CA PRO A 183 -0.75 -18.06 33.36
C PRO A 183 -0.63 -17.94 34.89
N LEU A 184 -1.55 -18.59 35.61
CA LEU A 184 -1.48 -18.70 37.07
C LEU A 184 -0.11 -19.25 37.53
N GLY A 185 0.42 -18.69 38.61
CA GLY A 185 1.73 -19.05 39.16
C GLY A 185 2.91 -18.33 38.51
N LEU A 186 2.67 -17.51 37.47
CA LEU A 186 3.65 -16.58 36.95
C LEU A 186 3.33 -15.16 37.41
N THR A 187 4.39 -14.40 37.71
CA THR A 187 4.32 -12.97 37.95
C THR A 187 5.25 -12.26 36.97
N TYR A 188 4.88 -11.05 36.55
CA TYR A 188 5.75 -10.25 35.71
C TYR A 188 6.95 -9.77 36.53
N VAL A 189 8.16 -9.93 36.00
CA VAL A 189 9.38 -9.43 36.62
C VAL A 189 9.58 -7.98 36.19
N ASP A 190 9.49 -7.04 37.13
CA ASP A 190 9.63 -5.62 36.83
C ASP A 190 10.98 -5.29 36.19
N GLY A 191 10.96 -4.43 35.17
CA GLY A 191 12.16 -4.05 34.41
C GLY A 191 12.67 -5.10 33.42
N SER A 192 11.97 -6.23 33.25
CA SER A 192 12.37 -7.29 32.30
C SER A 192 11.97 -7.02 30.83
N LEU A 193 11.14 -6.01 30.56
CA LEU A 193 10.73 -5.67 29.19
C LEU A 193 11.91 -5.14 28.37
N ASN A 194 12.27 -5.87 27.31
CA ASN A 194 13.15 -5.39 26.25
C ASN A 194 12.36 -5.24 24.94
N LEU A 195 12.29 -4.02 24.42
CA LEU A 195 11.56 -3.70 23.19
C LEU A 195 12.55 -3.39 22.07
N VAL A 196 12.47 -4.17 20.98
CA VAL A 196 13.35 -4.04 19.81
C VAL A 196 12.51 -3.81 18.56
N TYR A 197 12.98 -2.93 17.69
CA TYR A 197 12.37 -2.65 16.40
C TYR A 197 13.27 -3.19 15.28
N ASP A 198 12.68 -3.91 14.33
CA ASP A 198 13.35 -4.24 13.07
C ASP A 198 13.60 -2.97 12.24
N ALA A 199 14.49 -3.09 11.26
CA ALA A 199 14.88 -1.99 10.39
C ALA A 199 13.66 -1.32 9.73
N GLY A 200 13.56 0.00 9.86
CA GLY A 200 12.46 0.80 9.30
C GLY A 200 11.19 0.86 10.15
N LEU A 201 11.17 0.22 11.32
CA LEU A 201 10.10 0.38 12.30
C LEU A 201 10.49 1.39 13.38
N SER A 202 9.51 2.17 13.81
CA SER A 202 9.63 3.13 14.90
C SER A 202 8.29 3.30 15.59
N ALA A 203 8.29 3.65 16.87
CA ALA A 203 7.10 4.08 17.58
C ALA A 203 7.31 5.47 18.18
N THR A 204 6.23 6.23 18.30
CA THR A 204 6.23 7.51 19.03
C THR A 204 6.26 7.32 20.54
N ASN A 205 5.72 6.19 21.02
CA ASN A 205 5.78 5.76 22.41
C ASN A 205 6.45 4.39 22.48
N ALA A 206 7.53 4.29 23.25
CA ALA A 206 8.24 3.05 23.52
C ALA A 206 8.15 2.76 25.03
N PRO A 207 7.15 1.98 25.50
CA PRO A 207 7.04 1.64 26.91
C PRO A 207 8.26 0.82 27.35
N SER A 208 8.79 1.13 28.54
CA SER A 208 9.91 0.41 29.15
C SER A 208 9.47 -0.66 30.15
N THR A 209 8.16 -0.77 30.42
CA THR A 209 7.60 -1.82 31.28
C THR A 209 6.11 -2.06 30.97
N PHE A 210 5.57 -3.18 31.43
CA PHE A 210 4.14 -3.40 31.51
C PHE A 210 3.53 -2.72 32.73
N VAL A 211 2.29 -2.24 32.58
CA VAL A 211 1.44 -1.91 33.72
C VAL A 211 0.74 -3.20 34.12
N ARG A 212 1.05 -3.73 35.30
CA ARG A 212 0.39 -4.91 35.87
C ARG A 212 -1.00 -4.48 36.36
N THR A 213 -2.05 -5.22 35.96
CA THR A 213 -3.44 -5.00 36.37
C THR A 213 -4.04 -6.26 36.98
N ASP A 214 -3.24 -6.97 37.78
CA ASP A 214 -3.63 -8.23 38.39
C ASP A 214 -4.75 -8.09 39.42
N ASP A 215 -5.57 -9.14 39.55
CA ASP A 215 -6.09 -9.55 40.86
C ASP A 215 -4.89 -10.17 41.60
N THR A 216 -4.43 -9.51 42.65
CA THR A 216 -3.32 -9.96 43.52
C THR A 216 -3.40 -11.47 43.80
N PRO A 217 -2.33 -12.26 43.57
CA PRO A 217 -2.31 -13.67 43.93
C PRO A 217 -2.67 -13.86 45.41
N GLU A 218 -3.40 -14.94 45.74
CA GLU A 218 -3.72 -15.22 47.13
C GLU A 218 -2.43 -15.35 47.97
N ALA A 219 -2.48 -14.88 49.22
CA ALA A 219 -1.34 -14.92 50.12
C ALA A 219 -0.75 -16.33 50.19
N GLY A 220 0.54 -16.47 49.87
CA GLY A 220 1.25 -17.76 49.81
C GLY A 220 1.49 -18.28 48.38
N GLN A 221 1.01 -17.60 47.34
CA GLN A 221 1.30 -17.92 45.93
C GLN A 221 2.41 -17.06 45.31
N GLU A 222 2.90 -16.02 46.00
CA GLU A 222 4.08 -15.25 45.58
C GLU A 222 5.34 -15.75 46.31
N THR A 223 6.45 -15.88 45.58
CA THR A 223 7.72 -16.42 46.11
C THR A 223 8.91 -15.44 46.03
N LEU A 224 8.67 -14.22 45.53
CA LEU A 224 9.62 -13.12 45.65
C LEU A 224 9.12 -12.20 46.76
N ALA A 225 9.92 -12.12 47.83
CA ALA A 225 9.76 -11.15 48.92
C ALA A 225 10.55 -9.87 48.60
#